data_AF-A0A928XHU4-F1
#
_entry.id   AF-A0A928XHU4-F1
#
_cell.length_a   1.000
_cell.length_b   1.000
_cell.length_c   1.000
_cell.angle_alpha   90.00
_cell.angle_beta   90.00
_cell.angle_gamma   90.00
#
_symmetry.space_group_name_H-M   'P 1'
#
loop_
_entity.id
_entity.type
_entity.pdbx_description
1 polymer ?
#
loop_
_entity_poly.entity_id
_entity_poly.type
_entity_poly.pdbx_seq_one_letter_code
_entity_poly.pdbx_strand_id
1 'polypeptide(L)'
;MAEPNEKQFNPNTARPLLGCVDAETAFVQTDYPYGRRLRCQRRVWVETKPRHGMRLVTQTSNPRRAGLVWNAPHPETYQDLIALWVDDKGFIQTDSLNNLSYHDLADLDAWARRNQAFLASDKVASHKFEQARRKRAEYEASLEHELKHPADLAA
;
A
#
# COMPACT_ATOMS: atom_id res chain seq x y z
N MET A 1 21.46 -12.83 15.39
CA MET A 1 20.77 -12.46 14.14
C MET A 1 19.53 -11.68 14.55
N ALA A 2 19.42 -10.40 14.19
CA ALA A 2 18.21 -9.64 14.45
C ALA A 2 17.15 -10.11 13.46
N GLU A 3 15.96 -10.48 13.93
CA GLU A 3 14.84 -10.78 13.04
C GLU A 3 14.57 -9.57 12.14
N PRO A 4 14.23 -9.78 10.85
CA PRO A 4 13.86 -8.67 9.99
C PRO A 4 12.67 -7.96 10.65
N ASN A 5 12.80 -6.64 10.80
CA ASN A 5 11.76 -5.76 11.31
C ASN A 5 10.60 -5.74 10.30
N GLU A 6 9.80 -6.80 10.30
CA GLU A 6 8.71 -6.99 9.36
C GLU A 6 7.55 -6.10 9.81
N LYS A 7 7.21 -5.11 8.97
CA LYS A 7 6.10 -4.19 9.25
C LYS A 7 4.78 -4.97 9.16
N GLN A 8 4.32 -5.51 10.27
CA GLN A 8 3.07 -6.25 10.34
C GLN A 8 1.95 -5.37 10.91
N PHE A 9 0.78 -5.43 10.29
CA PHE A 9 -0.43 -4.84 10.85
C PHE A 9 -0.91 -5.67 12.05
N ASN A 10 -0.96 -5.06 13.23
CA ASN A 10 -1.54 -5.67 14.43
C ASN A 10 -2.95 -5.09 14.69
N PRO A 11 -4.04 -5.84 14.45
CA PRO A 11 -5.40 -5.31 14.59
C PRO A 11 -5.77 -4.89 16.02
N ASN A 12 -5.06 -5.35 17.04
CA ASN A 12 -5.36 -5.01 18.43
C ASN A 12 -4.82 -3.63 18.83
N THR A 13 -3.83 -3.12 18.10
CA THR A 13 -3.10 -1.90 18.49
C THR A 13 -2.95 -0.89 17.35
N ALA A 14 -3.04 -1.35 16.10
CA ALA A 14 -3.01 -0.51 14.91
C ALA A 14 -4.42 -0.17 14.41
N ARG A 15 -4.56 1.03 13.85
CA ARG A 15 -5.79 1.50 13.21
C ARG A 15 -5.62 1.56 11.70
N PRO A 16 -6.40 0.79 10.91
CA PRO A 16 -6.34 0.90 9.46
C PRO A 16 -6.87 2.28 9.00
N LEU A 17 -6.23 2.87 8.00
CA LEU A 17 -6.64 4.16 7.42
C LEU A 17 -7.58 3.94 6.23
N LEU A 18 -8.78 3.47 6.55
CA LEU A 18 -9.82 3.17 5.57
C LEU A 18 -10.48 4.45 5.02
N GLY A 19 -10.76 4.49 3.72
CA GLY A 19 -11.49 5.59 3.10
C GLY A 19 -10.70 6.89 2.93
N CYS A 20 -9.41 6.91 3.30
CA CYS A 20 -8.51 8.03 3.02
C CYS A 20 -8.05 7.97 1.56
N VAL A 21 -8.80 8.59 0.64
CA VAL A 21 -8.62 8.43 -0.83
C VAL A 21 -8.23 9.71 -1.56
N ASP A 22 -8.37 10.86 -0.90
CA ASP A 22 -8.02 12.17 -1.40
C ASP A 22 -7.58 13.08 -0.24
N ALA A 23 -7.31 14.35 -0.56
CA ALA A 23 -6.76 15.31 0.38
C ALA A 23 -7.77 15.70 1.49
N GLU A 24 -9.06 15.57 1.21
CA GLU A 24 -10.21 15.95 2.01
C GLU A 24 -10.56 14.84 3.02
N THR A 25 -10.38 13.58 2.60
CA THR A 25 -10.55 12.36 3.41
C THR A 25 -9.25 11.87 4.05
N ALA A 26 -8.14 12.54 3.79
CA ALA A 26 -6.81 12.16 4.26
C ALA A 26 -6.73 12.07 5.79
N PHE A 27 -5.94 11.12 6.28
CA PHE A 27 -5.55 11.10 7.68
C PHE A 27 -4.56 12.24 7.96
N VAL A 28 -4.82 13.06 8.98
CA VAL A 28 -3.97 14.18 9.37
C VAL A 28 -3.19 13.86 10.64
N GLN A 29 -1.87 13.81 10.51
CA GLN A 29 -0.92 13.87 11.61
C GLN A 29 -0.65 15.34 11.95
N THR A 30 -1.10 15.78 13.13
CA THR A 30 -1.09 17.20 13.52
C THR A 30 0.29 17.73 13.92
N ASP A 31 1.22 16.84 14.26
CA ASP A 31 2.55 17.18 14.77
C ASP A 31 3.65 16.36 14.07
N TYR A 32 4.15 16.88 12.95
CA TYR A 32 5.16 16.25 12.10
C TYR A 32 6.44 17.11 12.00
N PRO A 33 7.65 16.53 12.04
CA PRO A 33 8.88 17.28 11.87
C PRO A 33 8.96 18.00 10.52
N TYR A 34 9.34 19.28 10.54
CA TYR A 34 9.62 20.07 9.35
C TYR A 34 11.05 20.63 9.41
N GLY A 35 11.97 19.94 8.75
CA GLY A 35 13.40 20.21 8.91
C GLY A 35 13.86 19.98 10.35
N ARG A 36 14.82 20.76 10.84
CA ARG A 36 15.47 20.52 12.14
C ARG A 36 14.67 20.97 13.37
N ARG A 37 13.86 22.03 13.26
CA ARG A 37 13.24 22.69 14.44
C ARG A 37 11.75 22.97 14.31
N LEU A 38 11.22 23.03 13.09
CA LEU A 38 9.82 23.39 12.88
C LEU A 38 8.96 22.13 12.99
N ARG A 39 7.70 22.34 13.34
CA ARG A 39 6.64 21.32 13.32
C ARG A 39 5.57 21.76 12.33
N CYS A 40 4.93 20.82 11.66
CA CYS A 40 3.84 21.07 10.73
C CYS A 40 2.79 19.97 10.84
N GLN A 41 1.73 20.09 10.06
CA GLN A 41 0.80 19.00 9.84
C GLN A 41 1.25 18.19 8.63
N ARG A 42 1.03 16.88 8.65
CA ARG A 42 1.17 16.00 7.48
C ARG A 42 -0.14 15.28 7.27
N ARG A 43 -0.67 15.31 6.06
CA ARG A 43 -1.79 14.47 5.66
C ARG A 43 -1.34 13.36 4.72
N VAL A 44 -1.97 12.19 4.83
CA VAL A 44 -1.70 11.02 3.98
C VAL A 44 -3.00 10.38 3.48
N TRP A 45 -2.97 9.88 2.26
CA TRP A 45 -4.08 9.14 1.64
C TRP A 45 -3.55 8.17 0.60
N VAL A 46 -4.40 7.23 0.17
CA VAL A 46 -4.09 6.28 -0.90
C VAL A 46 -4.96 6.60 -2.12
N GLU A 47 -4.35 7.02 -3.20
CA GLU A 47 -5.05 7.17 -4.47
C GLU A 47 -5.10 5.83 -5.20
N THR A 48 -6.24 5.53 -5.83
CA THR A 48 -6.40 4.34 -6.67
C THR A 48 -6.70 4.73 -8.10
N LYS A 49 -5.95 4.16 -9.06
CA LYS A 49 -6.18 4.34 -10.49
C LYS A 49 -6.40 2.97 -11.17
N PRO A 50 -7.53 2.76 -11.89
CA PRO A 50 -7.94 1.44 -12.39
C PRO A 50 -6.89 0.63 -13.17
N ARG A 51 -5.99 1.29 -13.90
CA ARG A 51 -4.95 0.64 -14.74
C ARG A 51 -3.53 0.75 -14.20
N HIS A 52 -3.34 1.38 -13.04
CA HIS A 52 -2.00 1.58 -12.47
C HIS A 52 -1.86 1.02 -11.06
N GLY A 53 -2.97 0.82 -10.34
CA GLY A 53 -2.94 0.32 -8.96
C GLY A 53 -3.21 1.44 -7.96
N MET A 54 -2.48 1.42 -6.85
CA MET A 54 -2.58 2.34 -5.72
C MET A 54 -1.30 3.15 -5.57
N ARG A 55 -1.35 4.37 -5.04
CA ARG A 55 -0.15 5.09 -4.59
C ARG A 55 -0.40 5.79 -3.27
N LEU A 56 0.60 5.78 -2.40
CA LEU A 56 0.60 6.64 -1.22
C LEU A 56 0.82 8.08 -1.66
N VAL A 57 0.03 9.00 -1.14
CA VAL A 57 0.28 10.43 -1.31
C VAL A 57 0.44 11.05 0.06
N THR A 58 1.48 11.87 0.20
CA THR A 58 1.74 12.63 1.41
C THR A 58 1.77 14.11 1.11
N GLN A 59 1.35 14.93 2.07
CA GLN A 59 1.40 16.39 1.91
C GLN A 59 1.62 17.04 3.26
N THR A 60 2.58 17.96 3.32
CA THR A 60 2.89 18.72 4.54
C THR A 60 2.32 20.12 4.45
N SER A 61 1.92 20.69 5.58
CA SER A 61 1.66 22.12 5.68
C SER A 61 2.98 22.89 5.76
N ASN A 62 2.95 24.15 5.33
CA ASN A 62 4.08 25.06 5.37
C ASN A 62 4.00 25.93 6.63
N PRO A 63 4.79 25.61 7.68
CA PRO A 63 4.73 26.35 8.94
C PRO A 63 5.35 27.75 8.85
N ARG A 64 5.92 28.13 7.69
CA ARG A 64 6.52 29.46 7.47
C ARG A 64 5.51 30.48 6.92
N ARG A 65 4.30 30.05 6.55
CA ARG A 65 3.23 30.91 6.04
C ARG A 65 2.18 31.12 7.13
N ALA A 66 1.53 32.28 7.15
CA ALA A 66 0.43 32.54 8.06
C ALA A 66 -0.78 31.66 7.70
N GLY A 67 -1.43 31.09 8.73
CA GLY A 67 -2.55 30.16 8.56
C GLY A 67 -2.13 28.76 8.12
N LEU A 68 -3.12 27.90 7.85
CA LEU A 68 -2.89 26.54 7.38
C LEU A 68 -2.75 26.53 5.86
N VAL A 69 -1.50 26.55 5.38
CA VAL A 69 -1.19 26.47 3.94
C VAL A 69 -0.54 25.13 3.63
N TRP A 70 -1.16 24.30 2.79
CA TRP A 70 -0.59 23.03 2.32
C TRP A 70 0.45 23.26 1.21
N ASN A 71 1.58 22.55 1.26
CA ASN A 71 2.55 22.45 0.14
C ASN A 71 1.96 21.62 -1.00
N ALA A 72 2.66 21.49 -2.13
CA ALA A 72 2.23 20.57 -3.19
C ALA A 72 2.16 19.11 -2.66
N PRO A 73 1.17 18.29 -3.08
CA PRO A 73 1.17 16.87 -2.80
C PRO A 73 2.43 16.18 -3.33
N HIS A 74 2.93 15.20 -2.58
CA HIS A 74 4.03 14.33 -2.95
C HIS A 74 3.52 12.90 -3.16
N PRO A 75 3.09 12.55 -4.38
CA PRO A 75 2.67 11.19 -4.71
C PRO A 75 3.87 10.27 -4.88
N GLU A 76 3.80 9.09 -4.28
CA GLU A 76 4.74 8.00 -4.55
C GLU A 76 4.43 7.30 -5.89
N THR A 77 5.28 6.36 -6.26
CA THR A 77 5.07 5.51 -7.44
C THR A 77 3.86 4.61 -7.22
N TYR A 78 3.14 4.30 -8.31
CA TYR A 78 2.06 3.32 -8.25
C TYR A 78 2.59 1.92 -7.91
N GLN A 79 1.86 1.26 -7.03
CA GLN A 79 2.05 -0.12 -6.56
C GLN A 79 0.73 -0.88 -6.78
N ASP A 80 0.77 -2.20 -6.83
CA ASP A 80 -0.44 -2.98 -7.10
C ASP A 80 -1.40 -2.95 -5.91
N LEU A 81 -0.85 -3.05 -4.70
CA LEU A 81 -1.57 -3.03 -3.43
C LEU A 81 -0.80 -2.25 -2.38
N ILE A 82 -1.53 -1.49 -1.56
CA ILE A 82 -0.99 -0.78 -0.40
C ILE A 82 -1.90 -1.06 0.79
N ALA A 83 -1.33 -1.57 1.87
CA ALA A 83 -1.93 -1.54 3.20
C ALA A 83 -1.39 -0.30 3.94
N LEU A 84 -2.30 0.52 4.47
CA LEU A 84 -1.96 1.77 5.17
C LEU A 84 -2.63 1.78 6.55
N TRP A 85 -1.84 1.98 7.61
CA TRP A 85 -2.33 2.04 8.97
C TRP A 85 -1.52 3.01 9.83
N VAL A 86 -2.05 3.29 11.03
CA VAL A 86 -1.34 3.98 12.10
C VAL A 86 -1.08 2.97 13.21
N ASP A 87 0.17 2.86 13.65
CA ASP A 87 0.54 1.99 14.77
C ASP A 87 0.19 2.61 16.13
N ASP A 88 0.47 1.85 17.19
CA ASP A 88 0.20 2.23 18.59
C ASP A 88 0.97 3.48 19.05
N LYS A 89 2.07 3.80 18.38
CA LYS A 89 2.89 4.99 18.64
C LYS A 89 2.44 6.20 17.83
N GLY A 90 1.38 6.06 17.03
CA GLY A 90 0.90 7.12 16.16
C GLY A 90 1.74 7.34 14.90
N PHE A 91 2.63 6.39 14.55
CA PHE A 91 3.38 6.42 13.31
C PHE A 91 2.60 5.78 12.18
N ILE A 92 2.76 6.37 11.00
CA ILE A 92 2.14 5.88 9.77
C ILE A 92 3.00 4.74 9.25
N GLN A 93 2.37 3.61 9.00
CA GLN A 93 3.00 2.40 8.49
C GLN A 93 2.36 2.01 7.16
N THR A 94 3.19 1.44 6.30
CA THR A 94 2.78 0.90 5.02
C THR A 94 3.47 -0.43 4.77
N ASP A 95 2.72 -1.34 4.16
CA ASP A 95 3.22 -2.54 3.51
C ASP A 95 2.55 -2.64 2.14
N SER A 96 3.31 -2.96 1.11
CA SER A 96 2.85 -2.89 -0.26
C SER A 96 3.45 -3.96 -1.15
N LEU A 97 2.66 -4.35 -2.15
CA LEU A 97 3.10 -5.22 -3.23
C LEU A 97 3.33 -4.37 -4.47
N ASN A 98 4.57 -4.38 -4.94
CA ASN A 98 4.98 -3.73 -6.18
C ASN A 98 5.13 -4.74 -7.30
N ASN A 99 4.62 -4.41 -8.47
CA ASN A 99 4.76 -5.18 -9.70
C ASN A 99 4.54 -6.69 -9.51
N LEU A 100 3.26 -7.08 -9.46
CA LEU A 100 2.81 -8.47 -9.35
C LEU A 100 3.44 -9.44 -10.37
N SER A 101 4.03 -8.98 -11.46
CA SER A 101 4.76 -9.86 -12.38
C SER A 101 6.01 -10.50 -11.75
N TYR A 102 6.59 -9.88 -10.73
CA TYR A 102 7.77 -10.37 -10.01
C TYR A 102 7.46 -11.21 -8.76
N HIS A 103 6.19 -11.38 -8.42
CA HIS A 103 5.77 -12.15 -7.24
C HIS A 103 5.08 -13.43 -7.68
N ASP A 104 5.44 -14.54 -7.07
CA ASP A 104 4.71 -15.80 -7.24
C ASP A 104 3.50 -15.89 -6.29
N LEU A 105 2.70 -16.96 -6.40
CA LEU A 105 1.58 -17.16 -5.49
C LEU A 105 1.99 -17.25 -4.01
N ALA A 106 3.19 -17.74 -3.70
CA ALA A 106 3.67 -17.85 -2.33
C ALA A 106 4.00 -16.46 -1.75
N ASP A 107 4.57 -15.55 -2.54
CA ASP A 107 4.81 -14.16 -2.17
C ASP A 107 3.49 -13.43 -1.87
N LEU A 108 2.47 -13.62 -2.72
CA LEU A 108 1.14 -13.05 -2.54
C LEU A 108 0.49 -13.58 -1.26
N ASP A 109 0.53 -14.89 -1.03
CA ASP A 109 -0.06 -15.52 0.15
C ASP A 109 0.69 -15.12 1.44
N ALA A 110 2.01 -14.92 1.37
CA ALA A 110 2.80 -14.41 2.50
C ALA A 110 2.41 -12.97 2.84
N TRP A 111 2.28 -12.09 1.85
CA TRP A 111 1.81 -10.72 2.07
C TRP A 111 0.38 -10.69 2.63
N ALA A 112 -0.51 -11.52 2.09
CA ALA A 112 -1.89 -11.63 2.57
C ALA A 112 -1.96 -12.10 4.01
N ARG A 113 -1.11 -13.05 4.42
CA ARG A 113 -1.03 -13.54 5.79
C ARG A 113 -0.62 -12.43 6.76
N ARG A 114 0.38 -11.62 6.41
CA ARG A 114 0.82 -10.48 7.23
C ARG A 114 -0.23 -9.39 7.35
N ASN A 115 -0.99 -9.17 6.28
CA ASN A 115 -1.99 -8.11 6.18
C ASN A 115 -3.43 -8.63 6.31
N GLN A 116 -3.63 -9.85 6.82
CA GLN A 116 -4.95 -10.51 6.83
C GLN A 116 -6.01 -9.66 7.52
N ALA A 117 -5.69 -9.14 8.70
CA ALA A 117 -6.63 -8.31 9.45
C ALA A 117 -6.88 -6.94 8.80
N PHE A 118 -5.92 -6.43 8.01
CA PHE A 118 -6.13 -5.23 7.20
C PHE A 118 -7.08 -5.54 6.03
N LEU A 119 -6.85 -6.63 5.29
CA LEU A 119 -7.72 -7.07 4.19
C LEU A 119 -9.15 -7.36 4.66
N ALA A 120 -9.32 -7.90 5.87
CA ALA A 120 -10.64 -8.09 6.47
C ALA A 120 -11.37 -6.75 6.74
N SER A 121 -10.62 -5.66 6.91
CA SER A 121 -11.13 -4.33 7.23
C SER A 121 -11.34 -3.45 5.98
N ASP A 122 -10.55 -3.66 4.92
CA ASP A 122 -10.58 -2.87 3.69
C ASP A 122 -11.10 -3.69 2.49
N LYS A 123 -12.36 -3.45 2.11
CA LYS A 123 -12.99 -4.14 0.97
C LYS A 123 -12.34 -3.81 -0.38
N VAL A 124 -11.76 -2.62 -0.55
CA VAL A 124 -11.13 -2.21 -1.81
C VAL A 124 -9.80 -2.92 -1.96
N ALA A 125 -8.99 -2.93 -0.91
CA ALA A 125 -7.72 -3.66 -0.90
C ALA A 125 -7.95 -5.17 -1.04
N SER A 126 -8.93 -5.73 -0.32
CA SER A 126 -9.33 -7.15 -0.45
C SER A 126 -9.75 -7.49 -1.88
N HIS A 127 -10.63 -6.70 -2.49
CA HIS A 127 -11.08 -6.97 -3.86
C HIS A 127 -9.92 -6.94 -4.87
N LYS A 128 -9.01 -5.97 -4.73
CA LYS A 128 -7.84 -5.89 -5.61
C LYS A 128 -6.84 -7.01 -5.37
N PHE A 129 -6.67 -7.45 -4.12
CA PHE A 129 -5.84 -8.61 -3.80
C PHE A 129 -6.37 -9.87 -4.49
N GLU A 130 -7.68 -10.12 -4.42
CA GLU A 130 -8.27 -11.27 -5.12
C GLU A 130 -8.12 -11.20 -6.64
N GLN A 131 -8.26 -10.00 -7.23
CA GLN A 131 -8.00 -9.80 -8.66
C GLN A 131 -6.53 -10.08 -9.03
N ALA A 132 -5.60 -9.62 -8.20
CA ALA A 132 -4.17 -9.84 -8.38
C ALA A 132 -3.82 -11.33 -8.31
N ARG A 133 -4.28 -12.00 -7.26
CA ARG A 133 -4.07 -13.42 -7.01
C ARG A 133 -4.64 -14.29 -8.14
N ARG A 134 -5.86 -13.99 -8.60
CA ARG A 134 -6.49 -14.70 -9.72
C ARG A 134 -5.66 -14.58 -11.00
N LYS A 135 -5.27 -13.35 -11.38
CA LYS A 135 -4.46 -13.12 -12.58
C LYS A 135 -3.12 -13.86 -12.52
N ARG A 136 -2.49 -13.90 -11.33
CA ARG A 136 -1.23 -14.63 -11.14
C ARG A 136 -1.43 -16.13 -11.29
N ALA A 137 -2.48 -16.70 -10.70
CA ALA A 137 -2.80 -18.12 -10.83
C ALA A 137 -3.09 -18.51 -12.30
N GLU A 138 -3.82 -17.68 -13.03
CA GLU A 138 -4.06 -17.88 -14.48
C GLU A 138 -2.75 -17.88 -15.28
N TYR A 139 -1.83 -16.98 -14.97
CA TYR A 139 -0.52 -16.90 -15.63
C TYR A 139 0.40 -18.09 -15.30
N GLU A 140 0.46 -18.52 -14.04
CA GLU A 140 1.25 -19.70 -13.66
C GLU A 140 0.69 -20.98 -14.30
N ALA A 141 -0.63 -21.12 -14.38
CA ALA A 141 -1.27 -22.23 -15.08
C ALA A 141 -0.97 -22.22 -16.60
N SER A 142 -0.93 -21.05 -17.25
CA SER A 142 -0.56 -20.96 -18.66
C SER A 142 0.90 -21.33 -18.89
N LEU A 143 1.82 -20.85 -18.04
CA LEU A 143 3.23 -21.22 -18.09
C LEU A 143 3.42 -22.74 -17.91
N GLU A 144 2.72 -23.36 -16.97
CA GLU A 144 2.76 -24.81 -16.80
C GLU A 144 2.24 -25.57 -18.01
N HIS A 145 1.17 -25.07 -18.64
CA HIS A 145 0.61 -25.66 -19.86
C HIS A 145 1.62 -25.59 -21.01
N GLU A 146 2.25 -24.43 -21.23
CA GLU A 146 3.29 -24.21 -22.24
C GLU A 146 4.51 -25.12 -22.00
N LEU A 147 4.97 -25.24 -20.75
CA LEU A 147 6.08 -26.13 -20.38
C LEU A 147 5.77 -27.61 -20.64
N LYS A 148 4.51 -28.04 -20.47
CA LYS A 148 4.07 -29.42 -20.71
C LYS A 148 3.84 -29.72 -22.19
N HIS A 149 3.61 -28.71 -23.03
CA HIS A 149 3.31 -28.85 -24.46
C HIS A 149 4.18 -27.92 -25.33
N PRO A 150 5.52 -28.10 -25.34
CA PRO A 150 6.43 -27.18 -26.04
C PRO A 150 6.26 -27.21 -27.58
N ALA A 151 5.61 -28.24 -28.12
CA ALA A 151 5.34 -28.38 -29.56
C ALA A 151 4.28 -27.39 -30.08
N ASP A 152 3.43 -26.85 -29.19
CA ASP A 152 2.35 -25.91 -29.56
C ASP A 152 2.84 -24.46 -29.74
N LEU A 153 4.12 -24.18 -29.43
CA LEU A 153 4.74 -22.85 -29.57
C LEU A 153 5.43 -22.64 -30.93
N ALA A 154 5.51 -23.67 -31.78
CA ALA A 154 6.29 -23.67 -33.03
C ALA A 154 5.44 -23.72 -34.31
N ALA A 155 4.11 -23.55 -34.21
CA ALA A 155 3.17 -23.46 -35.35
C ALA A 155 2.52 -22.07 -35.40
#